data_AF-A0A6G2PT54-F1
#
_entry.id   AF-A0A6G2PT54-F1
#
_cell.length_a   1.000
_cell.length_b   1.000
_cell.length_c   1.000
_cell.angle_alpha   90.00
_cell.angle_beta   90.00
_cell.angle_gamma   90.00
#
_symmetry.space_group_name_H-M   'P 1'
#
loop_
_entity.id
_entity.type
_entity.pdbx_description
1 polymer ?
#
loop_
_entity_poly.entity_id
_entity_poly.type
_entity_poly.pdbx_seq_one_letter_code
_entity_poly.pdbx_strand_id
1 'polypeptide(L)' 'MTPRYTVVATDLDGTLLRGDLTVSPRTRAALARAATRG' A
#
# COMPACT_ATOMS: atom_id res chain seq x y z
N MET A 1 5.23 13.96 18.33
CA MET A 1 5.48 12.54 17.96
C MET A 1 4.60 12.20 16.78
N THR A 2 5.16 11.72 15.67
CA THR A 2 4.35 11.21 14.57
C THR A 2 3.80 9.84 14.97
N PRO A 3 2.47 9.63 14.97
CA PRO A 3 1.91 8.31 15.30
C PRO A 3 2.46 7.25 14.35
N ARG A 4 2.82 6.09 14.90
CA ARG A 4 3.26 4.93 14.13
C ARG A 4 2.06 4.04 13.86
N TYR A 5 1.67 3.94 12.60
CA TYR A 5 0.65 3.00 12.16
C TYR A 5 1.27 1.61 12.05
N THR A 6 0.69 0.63 12.74
CA THR A 6 1.14 -0.78 12.72
C THR A 6 0.36 -1.61 11.71
N VAL A 7 -0.82 -1.14 11.29
CA VAL A 7 -1.68 -1.80 10.30
C VAL A 7 -2.21 -0.76 9.32
N VAL A 8 -2.27 -1.15 8.05
CA VAL A 8 -2.93 -0.39 6.98
C VAL A 8 -4.00 -1.28 6.38
N ALA A 9 -5.25 -0.83 6.43
CA ALA A 9 -6.35 -1.44 5.70
C ALA A 9 -6.65 -0.60 4.45
N THR A 10 -6.80 -1.26 3.31
CA THR A 10 -7.12 -0.60 2.04
C THR A 10 -8.13 -1.44 1.28
N ASP A 11 -9.04 -0.75 0.59
CA ASP A 11 -9.84 -1.37 -0.45
C ASP A 11 -9.00 -1.61 -1.72
N LEU A 12 -9.51 -2.43 -2.63
CA LEU A 12 -8.88 -2.77 -3.89
C LEU A 12 -9.34 -1.82 -5.01
N ASP A 13 -10.53 -2.05 -5.55
CA ASP A 13 -11.04 -1.35 -6.73
C ASP A 13 -11.28 0.13 -6.44
N GLY A 14 -10.74 1.00 -7.29
CA GLY A 14 -10.84 2.45 -7.09
C GLY A 14 -10.01 2.99 -5.91
N THR A 15 -9.26 2.13 -5.20
CA THR A 15 -8.35 2.53 -4.11
C THR A 15 -6.92 2.09 -4.38
N LEU A 16 -6.61 0.78 -4.22
CA LEU A 16 -5.26 0.26 -4.44
C LEU A 16 -4.97 -0.02 -5.91
N LEU A 17 -5.98 -0.49 -6.64
CA LEU A 17 -5.90 -0.80 -8.07
C LEU A 17 -6.10 0.47 -8.90
N ARG A 18 -5.28 0.63 -9.94
CA ARG A 18 -5.47 1.68 -10.94
C ARG A 18 -6.63 1.31 -11.88
N GLY A 19 -6.99 2.22 -12.78
CA GLY A 19 -8.08 2.00 -13.75
C GLY A 19 -7.86 0.79 -14.68
N ASP A 20 -6.62 0.29 -14.79
CA ASP A 20 -6.27 -0.94 -15.51
C ASP A 20 -6.27 -2.20 -14.62
N LEU A 21 -6.81 -2.09 -13.41
CA LEU A 21 -6.84 -3.15 -12.38
C LEU A 21 -5.45 -3.64 -11.94
N THR A 22 -4.41 -2.83 -12.15
CA THR A 22 -3.06 -3.16 -11.68
C THR A 22 -2.60 -2.28 -10.52
N VAL A 23 -1.76 -2.85 -9.66
CA VAL A 23 -1.01 -2.09 -8.65
C VAL A 23 0.22 -1.46 -9.31
N SER A 24 0.43 -0.17 -9.09
CA SER A 24 1.59 0.55 -9.65
C SER A 24 2.94 0.00 -9.15
N PRO A 25 4.02 0.07 -9.97
CA PRO A 25 5.36 -0.30 -9.51
C PRO A 25 5.80 0.45 -8.25
N ARG A 26 5.47 1.74 -8.16
CA ARG A 26 5.74 2.58 -6.97
C ARG A 26 5.02 2.03 -5.74
N THR A 27 3.73 1.71 -5.87
CA THR A 27 2.91 1.19 -4.76
C THR A 27 3.41 -0.20 -4.33
N ARG A 28 3.74 -1.08 -5.27
CA ARG A 28 4.37 -2.38 -4.98
C ARG A 28 5.66 -2.21 -4.16
N ALA A 29 6.54 -1.29 -4.56
CA ALA A 29 7.77 -1.02 -3.82
C ALA A 29 7.51 -0.47 -2.41
N ALA A 30 6.48 0.36 -2.24
CA ALA A 30 6.09 0.87 -0.93
C ALA A 30 5.55 -0.23 0.00
N LEU A 31 4.67 -1.09 -0.52
CA LEU A 31 4.14 -2.24 0.21
C LEU A 31 5.25 -3.21 0.61
N ALA A 32 6.20 -3.47 -0.29
CA ALA A 32 7.37 -4.31 0.03
C ALA A 32 8.19 -3.72 1.20
N ARG A 33 8.45 -2.41 1.20
CA ARG A 33 9.14 -1.75 2.32
C ARG A 33 8.35 -1.76 3.63
N ALA A 34 7.03 -1.70 3.57
CA ALA A 34 6.18 -1.79 4.74
C ALA A 34 6.20 -3.21 5.31
N ALA A 35 6.07 -4.22 4.45
CA ALA A 35 6.09 -5.64 4.83
C ALA A 35 7.43 -6.08 5.44
N THR A 36 8.57 -5.51 5.02
CA THR A 36 9.87 -5.81 5.62
C THR A 36 10.11 -5.14 6.97
N ARG A 37 9.25 -4.22 7.39
CA ARG A 37 9.39 -3.41 8.62
C ARG A 37 8.23 -3.61 9.61
N GLY A 38 7.24 -4.42 9.24
CA GLY A 38 6.10 -4.80 10.07
C GLY A 38 6.45 -5.93 11.02
#